data_AF-A0A812P9F3-F1
#
_entry.id   AF-A0A812P9F3-F1
#
_cell.length_a   1.000
_cell.length_b   1.000
_cell.length_c   1.000
_cell.angle_alpha   90.00
_cell.angle_beta   90.00
_cell.angle_gamma   90.00
#
_symmetry.space_group_name_H-M   'P 1'
#
loop_
_entity.id
_entity.type
_entity.pdbx_description
1 polymer ?
#
loop_
_entity_poly.entity_id
_entity_poly.type
_entity_poly.pdbx_seq_one_letter_code
_entity_poly.pdbx_strand_id
1 'polypeptide(L)'
;MATWSCRPRCFLYRCAGLPVPRVRAACAAASGGLPDRSAPLRAPERILLVPFGSIASAEDVLPGHSHFHRFDVFSRCSIAALMCSRKLRQDTTFLAALVKPSWTSRVGQAVMQSLAGDPPEAAGPTKIVKIIGSEIPKTRGAFIPTERWLAKTFTSVLGNATAKPKVEKRCRGWSCEEVASLRCLLSDLGIPAKGEKGEKGEKGESSNSEPGKVLAFVLHEEATVHIRDEVARIEGDAASRILLIVGDQTGLTREQVEYLVSEFGVVPVTVGATPLLTSHCIVVLHHLLDERWPAQLAVAGAEPDEDGAEHEIGYIGGQKVLRLLHSKPQGYPATLQAKIASPAGSGGFKV
;
A
#
# COMPACT_ATOMS: atom_id res chain seq x y z
N MET A 1 -47.94 -4.44 2.17
CA MET A 1 -46.67 -4.07 1.51
C MET A 1 -46.02 -2.95 2.31
N ALA A 2 -45.03 -3.27 3.14
CA ALA A 2 -44.34 -2.31 3.99
C ALA A 2 -42.95 -2.00 3.39
N THR A 3 -42.71 -0.75 3.04
CA THR A 3 -41.43 -0.27 2.52
C THR A 3 -40.49 0.05 3.69
N TRP A 4 -39.43 -0.74 3.83
CA TRP A 4 -38.33 -0.47 4.76
C TRP A 4 -37.36 0.54 4.12
N SER A 5 -37.35 1.76 4.64
CA SER A 5 -36.35 2.78 4.30
C SER A 5 -35.10 2.56 5.16
N CYS A 6 -34.03 2.01 4.57
CA CYS A 6 -32.72 1.96 5.20
C CYS A 6 -32.00 3.30 4.97
N ARG A 7 -31.87 4.11 6.04
CA ARG A 7 -30.90 5.22 6.06
C ARG A 7 -29.54 4.68 6.53
N PRO A 8 -28.42 5.03 5.88
CA PRO A 8 -27.10 4.63 6.34
C PRO A 8 -26.75 5.42 7.60
N ARG A 9 -26.66 4.73 8.75
CA ARG A 9 -26.03 5.28 9.96
C ARG A 9 -24.53 5.21 9.78
N CYS A 10 -23.88 6.36 9.69
CA CYS A 10 -22.42 6.46 9.84
C CYS A 10 -22.03 5.94 11.22
N PHE A 11 -21.47 4.73 11.29
CA PHE A 11 -20.80 4.22 12.48
C PHE A 11 -19.47 4.96 12.65
N LEU A 12 -19.51 6.12 13.33
CA LEU A 12 -18.33 6.67 13.98
C LEU A 12 -18.02 5.76 15.18
N TYR A 13 -17.02 4.89 15.04
CA TYR A 13 -16.40 4.23 16.18
C TYR A 13 -15.77 5.32 17.06
N ARG A 14 -16.51 5.79 18.06
CA ARG A 14 -15.91 6.35 19.28
C ARG A 14 -15.31 5.15 20.00
N CYS A 15 -14.00 4.94 19.83
CA CYS A 15 -13.25 4.11 20.76
C CYS A 15 -13.41 4.74 22.15
N ALA A 16 -14.26 4.14 22.99
CA ALA A 16 -14.29 4.44 24.41
C ALA A 16 -12.86 4.28 24.93
N GLY A 17 -12.39 5.28 25.69
CA GLY A 17 -11.01 5.42 26.12
C GLY A 17 -10.53 4.25 26.98
N LEU A 18 -10.10 3.18 26.32
CA LEU A 18 -9.19 2.23 26.92
C LEU A 18 -7.85 2.96 27.10
N PRO A 19 -7.26 2.93 28.31
CA PRO A 19 -5.94 3.49 28.50
C PRO A 19 -4.97 2.73 27.59
N VAL A 20 -4.54 3.38 26.51
CA VAL A 20 -3.45 2.85 25.68
C VAL A 20 -2.23 2.89 26.59
N PRO A 21 -1.66 1.75 27.02
CA PRO A 21 -0.41 1.79 27.74
C PRO A 21 0.57 2.52 26.83
N ARG A 22 1.11 3.65 27.31
CA ARG A 22 2.26 4.29 26.67
C ARG A 22 3.38 3.26 26.76
N VAL A 23 3.50 2.43 25.73
CA VAL A 23 4.71 1.66 25.46
C VAL A 23 5.76 2.74 25.15
N ARG A 24 6.39 3.26 26.20
CA ARG A 24 7.70 3.87 26.06
C ARG A 24 8.53 2.77 25.44
N ALA A 25 8.98 2.97 24.20
CA ALA A 25 10.05 2.20 23.62
C ALA A 25 11.24 2.34 24.57
N ALA A 26 11.34 1.43 25.53
CA ALA A 26 12.53 1.26 26.33
C ALA A 26 13.55 0.67 25.37
N CYS A 27 14.29 1.53 24.68
CA CYS A 27 15.64 1.21 24.28
C CYS A 27 16.42 1.01 25.58
N ALA A 28 16.29 -0.19 26.15
CA ALA A 28 17.07 -0.62 27.28
C ALA A 28 18.53 -0.64 26.84
N ALA A 29 19.29 0.34 27.31
CA ALA A 29 20.73 0.30 27.32
C ALA A 29 21.16 -0.79 28.32
N ALA A 30 21.10 -2.05 27.90
CA ALA A 30 21.70 -3.15 28.62
C ALA A 30 23.21 -3.11 28.37
N SER A 31 23.93 -2.45 29.28
CA SER A 31 25.38 -2.45 29.37
C SER A 31 25.87 -3.77 29.98
N GLY A 32 25.82 -4.85 29.20
CA GLY A 32 26.47 -6.12 29.48
C GLY A 32 27.19 -6.56 28.20
N GLY A 33 28.49 -6.88 28.30
CA GLY A 33 29.40 -7.09 27.17
C GLY A 33 28.77 -7.84 25.99
N LEU A 34 28.60 -7.12 24.88
CA LEU A 34 27.95 -7.64 23.69
C LEU A 34 28.94 -8.52 22.90
N PRO A 35 28.54 -9.72 22.46
CA PRO A 35 29.29 -10.48 21.47
C PRO A 35 29.52 -9.61 20.22
N ASP A 36 30.65 -9.87 19.56
CA ASP A 36 31.13 -9.22 18.36
C ASP A 36 29.97 -8.79 17.44
N ARG A 37 29.80 -7.47 17.27
CA ARG A 37 28.67 -6.88 16.55
C ARG A 37 28.83 -7.13 15.06
N SER A 38 28.55 -8.37 14.64
CA SER A 38 28.18 -8.68 13.27
C SER A 38 27.16 -7.64 12.81
N ALA A 39 27.40 -7.04 11.64
CA ALA A 39 26.56 -5.97 11.10
C ALA A 39 25.07 -6.30 11.30
N PRO A 40 24.24 -5.33 11.74
CA PRO A 40 22.83 -5.59 12.02
C PRO A 40 22.19 -6.25 10.81
N LEU A 41 21.61 -7.43 11.02
CA LEU A 41 20.92 -8.19 9.97
C LEU A 41 19.92 -7.23 9.30
N ARG A 42 20.14 -7.00 8.00
CA ARG A 42 19.28 -6.10 7.22
C ARG A 42 17.88 -6.72 7.22
N ALA A 43 16.89 -5.94 7.66
CA ALA A 43 15.50 -6.37 7.60
C ALA A 43 15.13 -6.78 6.16
N PRO A 44 14.44 -7.93 5.98
CA PRO A 44 14.02 -8.38 4.66
C PRO A 44 13.00 -7.41 4.06
N GLU A 45 13.00 -7.30 2.73
CA GLU A 45 11.92 -6.63 2.01
C GLU A 45 10.62 -7.44 2.19
N ARG A 46 9.52 -6.75 2.48
CA ARG A 46 8.21 -7.35 2.69
C ARG A 46 7.37 -7.14 1.45
N ILE A 47 6.98 -8.21 0.79
CA ILE A 47 6.15 -8.16 -0.41
C ILE A 47 4.78 -8.72 -0.05
N LEU A 48 3.73 -7.93 -0.24
CA LEU A 48 2.35 -8.35 -0.01
C LEU A 48 1.64 -8.47 -1.34
N LEU A 49 1.29 -9.70 -1.72
CA LEU A 49 0.56 -9.99 -2.95
C LEU A 49 -0.91 -10.31 -2.62
N VAL A 50 -1.81 -9.52 -3.18
CA VAL A 50 -3.26 -9.73 -3.04
C VAL A 50 -3.89 -9.87 -4.43
N PRO A 51 -4.40 -11.05 -4.80
CA PRO A 51 -5.16 -11.23 -6.03
C PRO A 51 -6.58 -10.69 -5.83
N PHE A 52 -6.92 -9.63 -6.56
CA PHE A 52 -8.24 -9.04 -6.62
C PHE A 52 -8.99 -9.59 -7.81
N GLY A 53 -9.96 -10.45 -7.53
CA GLY A 53 -10.77 -11.11 -8.54
C GLY A 53 -11.91 -10.25 -9.08
N SER A 54 -12.20 -9.13 -8.45
CA SER A 54 -13.36 -8.29 -8.77
C SER A 54 -13.03 -7.02 -9.54
N ILE A 55 -11.78 -6.58 -9.63
CA ILE A 55 -11.38 -5.30 -10.26
C ILE A 55 -10.75 -5.59 -11.63
N ALA A 56 -11.30 -5.07 -12.73
CA ALA A 56 -10.79 -5.32 -14.08
C ALA A 56 -10.15 -4.08 -14.73
N SER A 57 -10.73 -2.89 -14.53
CA SER A 57 -10.33 -1.69 -15.26
C SER A 57 -10.36 -0.42 -14.43
N ALA A 58 -9.84 0.68 -15.00
CA ALA A 58 -9.89 2.01 -14.39
C ALA A 58 -11.34 2.55 -14.28
N GLU A 59 -12.22 2.13 -15.20
CA GLU A 59 -13.63 2.55 -15.26
C GLU A 59 -14.42 1.96 -14.09
N ASP A 60 -14.03 0.78 -13.60
CA ASP A 60 -14.62 0.12 -12.41
C ASP A 60 -14.43 0.94 -11.11
N VAL A 61 -13.59 1.99 -11.11
CA VAL A 61 -13.11 2.70 -9.91
C VAL A 61 -13.64 4.14 -9.81
N LEU A 62 -14.52 4.57 -10.74
CA LEU A 62 -14.96 5.96 -10.82
C LEU A 62 -15.71 6.46 -9.56
N PRO A 63 -15.52 7.74 -9.15
CA PRO A 63 -16.14 8.30 -7.95
C PRO A 63 -17.68 8.28 -8.02
N GLY A 64 -18.33 7.89 -6.93
CA GLY A 64 -19.80 7.85 -6.80
C GLY A 64 -20.40 6.44 -6.76
N HIS A 65 -19.57 5.42 -6.97
CA HIS A 65 -19.98 4.04 -7.14
C HIS A 65 -19.37 3.16 -6.03
N SER A 66 -19.64 3.51 -4.76
CA SER A 66 -19.04 2.95 -3.53
C SER A 66 -19.16 1.41 -3.35
N HIS A 67 -19.82 0.71 -4.27
CA HIS A 67 -20.02 -0.73 -4.25
C HIS A 67 -19.42 -1.46 -5.45
N PHE A 68 -18.79 -0.74 -6.39
CA PHE A 68 -18.25 -1.39 -7.58
C PHE A 68 -17.00 -2.17 -7.20
N HIS A 69 -17.09 -3.48 -7.42
CA HIS A 69 -15.95 -4.36 -7.52
C HIS A 69 -15.02 -4.41 -6.30
N ARG A 70 -15.53 -4.04 -5.11
CA ARG A 70 -14.81 -4.13 -3.83
C ARG A 70 -13.50 -3.32 -3.81
N PHE A 71 -13.45 -2.20 -4.51
CA PHE A 71 -12.30 -1.29 -4.48
C PHE A 71 -11.98 -0.76 -3.06
N ASP A 72 -12.97 -0.73 -2.17
CA ASP A 72 -12.78 -0.44 -0.75
C ASP A 72 -11.82 -1.44 -0.08
N VAL A 73 -11.87 -2.71 -0.48
CA VAL A 73 -10.96 -3.76 0.00
C VAL A 73 -9.55 -3.50 -0.50
N PHE A 74 -9.36 -3.19 -1.79
CA PHE A 74 -8.07 -2.77 -2.33
C PHE A 74 -7.48 -1.60 -1.52
N SER A 75 -8.27 -0.54 -1.34
CA SER A 75 -7.84 0.66 -0.64
C SER A 75 -7.38 0.37 0.79
N ARG A 76 -8.17 -0.43 1.54
CA ARG A 76 -7.84 -0.80 2.92
C ARG A 76 -6.62 -1.71 3.00
N CYS A 77 -6.45 -2.63 2.06
CA CYS A 77 -5.26 -3.48 1.97
C CYS A 77 -4.00 -2.67 1.68
N SER A 78 -4.05 -1.74 0.72
CA SER A 78 -2.90 -0.87 0.40
C SER A 78 -2.51 0.01 1.60
N ILE A 79 -3.50 0.56 2.31
CA ILE A 79 -3.25 1.35 3.53
C ILE A 79 -2.63 0.47 4.61
N ALA A 80 -3.20 -0.71 4.87
CA ALA A 80 -2.70 -1.64 5.88
C ALA A 80 -1.26 -2.10 5.58
N ALA A 81 -0.93 -2.30 4.31
CA ALA A 81 0.38 -2.71 3.85
C ALA A 81 1.44 -1.59 4.00
N LEU A 82 1.10 -0.37 3.60
CA LEU A 82 2.12 0.68 3.44
C LEU A 82 2.19 1.62 4.64
N MET A 83 1.13 1.77 5.42
CA MET A 83 1.06 2.76 6.49
C MET A 83 1.23 2.15 7.89
N CYS A 84 2.00 2.85 8.72
CA CYS A 84 2.03 2.67 10.16
C CYS A 84 1.68 4.01 10.81
N SER A 85 0.57 4.11 11.54
CA SER A 85 0.04 5.32 12.22
C SER A 85 0.09 6.62 11.38
N ARG A 86 1.26 7.23 11.19
CA ARG A 86 1.52 8.45 10.40
C ARG A 86 2.75 8.37 9.48
N LYS A 87 3.36 7.20 9.31
CA LYS A 87 4.59 6.97 8.54
C LYS A 87 4.37 5.89 7.50
N LEU A 88 5.15 5.96 6.42
CA LEU A 88 5.20 4.92 5.38
C LEU A 88 6.27 3.88 5.73
N ARG A 89 5.94 2.61 5.52
CA ARG A 89 6.89 1.48 5.55
C ARG A 89 7.69 1.52 4.25
N GLN A 90 9.00 1.76 4.35
CA GLN A 90 9.90 1.86 3.19
C GLN A 90 10.41 0.49 2.73
N ASP A 91 10.36 -0.50 3.62
CA ASP A 91 10.74 -1.89 3.40
C ASP A 91 9.60 -2.74 2.82
N THR A 92 8.47 -2.13 2.43
CA THR A 92 7.27 -2.85 2.02
C THR A 92 6.86 -2.51 0.59
N THR A 93 6.57 -3.56 -0.19
CA THR A 93 6.01 -3.50 -1.54
C THR A 93 4.63 -4.15 -1.52
N PHE A 94 3.60 -3.43 -1.98
CA PHE A 94 2.25 -3.96 -2.13
C PHE A 94 1.96 -4.23 -3.60
N LEU A 95 1.54 -5.46 -3.91
CA LEU A 95 1.19 -5.94 -5.24
C LEU A 95 -0.29 -6.32 -5.25
N ALA A 96 -1.07 -5.63 -6.08
CA ALA A 96 -2.44 -6.01 -6.36
C ALA A 96 -2.50 -6.64 -7.75
N ALA A 97 -2.75 -7.94 -7.80
CA ALA A 97 -2.99 -8.63 -9.05
C ALA A 97 -4.47 -8.50 -9.42
N LEU A 98 -4.77 -7.79 -10.50
CA LEU A 98 -6.12 -7.58 -10.99
C LEU A 98 -6.45 -8.75 -11.93
N VAL A 99 -7.00 -9.81 -11.34
CA VAL A 99 -7.23 -11.09 -12.04
C VAL A 99 -8.67 -11.20 -12.50
N LYS A 100 -9.50 -10.16 -12.37
CA LYS A 100 -10.90 -10.21 -12.82
C LYS A 100 -10.93 -10.54 -14.31
N PRO A 101 -11.47 -11.70 -14.66
CA PRO A 101 -11.54 -12.07 -16.04
C PRO A 101 -12.67 -11.31 -16.74
N SER A 102 -12.43 -10.75 -17.92
CA SER A 102 -13.52 -10.20 -18.76
C SER A 102 -14.41 -11.30 -19.36
N TRP A 103 -13.93 -12.55 -19.39
CA TRP A 103 -14.53 -13.69 -20.10
C TRP A 103 -15.28 -14.69 -19.20
N THR A 104 -15.12 -14.64 -17.88
CA THR A 104 -15.84 -15.54 -16.97
C THR A 104 -16.36 -14.82 -15.73
N SER A 105 -17.46 -15.30 -15.15
CA SER A 105 -17.96 -14.82 -13.85
C SER A 105 -17.33 -15.57 -12.67
N ARG A 106 -16.60 -16.66 -12.94
CA ARG A 106 -15.98 -17.52 -11.93
C ARG A 106 -14.58 -17.05 -11.58
N VAL A 107 -14.52 -16.08 -10.69
CA VAL A 107 -13.28 -15.48 -10.17
C VAL A 107 -12.23 -16.52 -9.74
N GLY A 108 -12.64 -17.55 -8.98
CA GLY A 108 -11.72 -18.57 -8.46
C GLY A 108 -11.03 -19.37 -9.57
N GLN A 109 -11.73 -19.63 -10.67
CA GLN A 109 -11.18 -20.36 -11.81
C GLN A 109 -10.13 -19.54 -12.56
N ALA A 110 -10.34 -18.22 -12.72
CA ALA A 110 -9.37 -17.36 -13.39
C ALA A 110 -8.06 -17.22 -12.62
N VAL A 111 -8.13 -17.11 -11.29
CA VAL A 111 -6.93 -17.13 -10.45
C VAL A 111 -6.18 -18.45 -10.60
N MET A 112 -6.90 -19.58 -10.59
CA MET A 112 -6.28 -20.90 -10.83
C MET A 112 -5.60 -21.02 -12.19
N GLN A 113 -6.27 -20.58 -13.27
CA GLN A 113 -5.71 -20.61 -14.63
C GLN A 113 -4.48 -19.71 -14.76
N SER A 114 -4.52 -18.53 -14.13
CA SER A 114 -3.38 -17.61 -14.08
C SER A 114 -2.22 -18.17 -13.25
N LEU A 115 -2.49 -18.91 -12.17
CA LEU A 115 -1.45 -19.64 -11.42
C LEU A 115 -0.88 -20.82 -12.22
N ALA A 116 -1.70 -21.49 -13.01
CA ALA A 116 -1.26 -22.56 -13.90
C ALA A 116 -0.39 -22.07 -15.07
N GLY A 117 -0.45 -20.76 -15.38
CA GLY A 117 0.23 -20.19 -16.55
C GLY A 117 -0.50 -20.49 -17.87
N ASP A 118 -1.75 -20.95 -17.80
CA ASP A 118 -2.59 -21.30 -18.96
C ASP A 118 -3.90 -20.48 -18.95
N PRO A 119 -3.83 -19.13 -18.95
CA PRO A 119 -5.02 -18.33 -19.13
C PRO A 119 -5.54 -18.52 -20.57
N PRO A 120 -6.88 -18.62 -20.78
CA PRO A 120 -7.42 -18.75 -22.14
C PRO A 120 -7.03 -17.53 -22.98
N GLU A 121 -6.90 -17.66 -24.30
CA GLU A 121 -6.48 -16.54 -25.18
C GLU A 121 -7.36 -15.28 -25.03
N ALA A 122 -8.65 -15.46 -24.74
CA ALA A 122 -9.58 -14.36 -24.48
C ALA A 122 -9.30 -13.59 -23.18
N ALA A 123 -8.35 -14.05 -22.36
CA ALA A 123 -8.09 -13.52 -21.04
C ALA A 123 -7.49 -12.11 -21.05
N GLY A 124 -6.64 -11.84 -22.04
CA GLY A 124 -5.68 -10.76 -21.93
C GLY A 124 -4.69 -10.98 -20.77
N PRO A 125 -3.70 -10.09 -20.64
CA PRO A 125 -2.71 -10.20 -19.57
C PRO A 125 -3.28 -9.83 -18.19
N THR A 126 -2.70 -10.40 -17.14
CA THR A 126 -3.00 -10.02 -15.76
C THR A 126 -2.37 -8.66 -15.48
N LYS A 127 -3.15 -7.69 -14.99
CA LYS A 127 -2.63 -6.36 -14.62
C LYS A 127 -2.15 -6.38 -13.18
N ILE A 128 -0.91 -5.96 -12.94
CA ILE A 128 -0.32 -5.84 -11.60
C ILE A 128 -0.17 -4.37 -11.26
N VAL A 129 -0.90 -3.92 -10.25
CA VAL A 129 -0.68 -2.60 -9.65
C VAL A 129 0.31 -2.75 -8.51
N LYS A 130 1.49 -2.18 -8.69
CA LYS A 130 2.60 -2.25 -7.75
C LYS A 130 2.78 -0.91 -7.04
N ILE A 131 2.89 -0.96 -5.72
CA ILE A 131 3.13 0.20 -4.87
C ILE A 131 4.36 -0.05 -4.00
N ILE A 132 5.44 0.67 -4.24
CA ILE A 132 6.74 0.48 -3.58
C ILE A 132 6.92 1.55 -2.51
N GLY A 133 6.91 1.15 -1.25
CA GLY A 133 6.96 2.06 -0.10
C GLY A 133 8.18 3.00 -0.12
N SER A 134 9.36 2.48 -0.47
CA SER A 134 10.62 3.24 -0.54
C SER A 134 10.65 4.32 -1.64
N GLU A 135 9.82 4.18 -2.67
CA GLU A 135 9.79 5.11 -3.79
C GLU A 135 8.75 6.22 -3.62
N ILE A 136 7.77 6.03 -2.74
CA ILE A 136 6.78 7.06 -2.43
C ILE A 136 7.50 8.26 -1.79
N PRO A 137 7.36 9.48 -2.35
CA PRO A 137 7.97 10.67 -1.79
C PRO A 137 7.60 10.86 -0.32
N LYS A 138 8.56 11.28 0.51
CA LYS A 138 8.31 11.55 1.94
C LYS A 138 7.57 12.87 2.19
N THR A 139 7.16 13.56 1.12
CA THR A 139 6.47 14.85 1.20
C THR A 139 5.00 14.67 1.62
N ARG A 140 4.49 15.65 2.37
CA ARG A 140 3.09 15.65 2.81
C ARG A 140 2.17 15.60 1.58
N GLY A 141 1.32 14.57 1.51
CA GLY A 141 0.34 14.40 0.43
C GLY A 141 0.78 13.48 -0.72
N ALA A 142 2.00 12.92 -0.68
CA ALA A 142 2.43 11.91 -1.64
C ALA A 142 1.66 10.58 -1.51
N PHE A 143 1.20 10.24 -0.30
CA PHE A 143 0.27 9.14 -0.04
C PHE A 143 -0.75 9.60 1.00
N ILE A 144 -2.02 9.66 0.61
CA ILE A 144 -3.12 10.04 1.52
C ILE A 144 -3.97 8.79 1.76
N PRO A 145 -4.06 8.29 3.01
CA PRO A 145 -4.76 7.04 3.33
C PRO A 145 -6.28 7.23 3.35
N THR A 146 -6.84 7.61 2.20
CA THR A 146 -8.28 7.74 2.00
C THR A 146 -8.66 6.98 0.73
N GLU A 147 -9.76 6.23 0.78
CA GLU A 147 -10.24 5.43 -0.35
C GLU A 147 -10.43 6.31 -1.60
N ARG A 148 -10.94 7.54 -1.44
CA ARG A 148 -11.13 8.49 -2.55
C ARG A 148 -9.82 8.92 -3.21
N TRP A 149 -8.77 9.17 -2.44
CA TRP A 149 -7.47 9.54 -3.01
C TRP A 149 -6.86 8.35 -3.73
N LEU A 150 -6.90 7.16 -3.12
CA LEU A 150 -6.41 5.92 -3.72
C LEU A 150 -7.15 5.59 -5.01
N ALA A 151 -8.47 5.75 -5.06
CA ALA A 151 -9.26 5.58 -6.29
C ALA A 151 -8.76 6.47 -7.42
N LYS A 152 -8.57 7.77 -7.15
CA LYS A 152 -8.08 8.72 -8.15
C LYS A 152 -6.67 8.37 -8.65
N THR A 153 -5.76 8.03 -7.73
CA THR A 153 -4.39 7.63 -8.05
C THR A 153 -4.40 6.32 -8.86
N PHE A 154 -5.18 5.34 -8.45
CA PHE A 154 -5.34 4.05 -9.11
C PHE A 154 -5.88 4.19 -10.54
N THR A 155 -6.97 4.95 -10.73
CA THR A 155 -7.51 5.24 -12.07
C THR A 155 -6.48 5.94 -12.95
N SER A 156 -5.66 6.84 -12.38
CA SER A 156 -4.58 7.51 -13.11
C SER A 156 -3.46 6.54 -13.50
N VAL A 157 -3.09 5.62 -12.60
CA VAL A 157 -2.05 4.60 -12.85
C VAL A 157 -2.50 3.60 -13.91
N LEU A 158 -3.75 3.12 -13.84
CA LEU A 158 -4.31 2.22 -14.84
C LEU A 158 -4.57 2.91 -16.20
N GLY A 159 -5.09 4.14 -16.19
CA GLY A 159 -5.40 4.89 -17.40
C GLY A 159 -4.15 5.35 -18.17
N ASN A 160 -3.04 5.58 -17.47
CA ASN A 160 -1.77 5.97 -18.09
C ASN A 160 -0.94 4.79 -18.61
N ALA A 161 -1.34 3.54 -18.37
CA ALA A 161 -0.61 2.37 -18.89
C ALA A 161 -0.49 2.42 -20.44
N THR A 162 -1.39 3.13 -21.12
CA THR A 162 -1.40 3.28 -22.59
C THR A 162 -0.87 4.63 -23.11
N ALA A 163 -0.67 5.63 -22.24
CA ALA A 163 -0.31 6.99 -22.64
C ALA A 163 1.06 7.40 -22.09
N LYS A 164 1.95 7.93 -22.94
CA LYS A 164 3.28 8.46 -22.54
C LYS A 164 3.11 9.41 -21.36
N PRO A 165 3.59 9.06 -20.17
CA PRO A 165 3.03 9.67 -19.00
C PRO A 165 3.78 10.96 -18.71
N LYS A 166 3.06 12.09 -18.73
CA LYS A 166 3.40 13.20 -17.83
C LYS A 166 3.05 12.73 -16.42
N VAL A 167 3.80 11.76 -15.87
CA VAL A 167 3.57 11.25 -14.52
C VAL A 167 3.73 12.46 -13.60
N GLU A 168 2.61 12.96 -13.09
CA GLU A 168 2.66 13.94 -12.01
C GLU A 168 3.54 13.34 -10.90
N LYS A 169 4.41 14.15 -10.29
CA LYS A 169 5.26 13.76 -9.15
C LYS A 169 4.50 13.00 -8.04
N ARG A 170 3.16 13.07 -8.03
CA ARG A 170 2.21 12.39 -7.15
C ARG A 170 2.15 10.86 -7.27
N CYS A 171 2.47 10.27 -8.43
CA CYS A 171 2.38 8.81 -8.60
C CYS A 171 3.75 8.09 -8.52
N ARG A 172 4.80 8.76 -8.02
CA ARG A 172 6.09 8.08 -7.82
C ARG A 172 5.92 6.93 -6.82
N GLY A 173 6.52 5.78 -7.14
CA GLY A 173 6.36 4.53 -6.39
C GLY A 173 5.11 3.73 -6.75
N TRP A 174 4.32 4.19 -7.73
CA TRP A 174 3.21 3.43 -8.29
C TRP A 174 3.55 3.04 -9.73
N SER A 175 3.29 1.79 -10.08
CA SER A 175 3.32 1.31 -11.46
C SER A 175 2.17 0.36 -11.74
N CYS A 176 1.80 0.26 -13.01
CA CYS A 176 0.96 -0.81 -13.52
C CYS A 176 1.74 -1.51 -14.62
N GLU A 177 1.85 -2.83 -14.50
CA GLU A 177 2.46 -3.68 -15.53
C GLU A 177 1.49 -4.77 -15.94
N GLU A 178 1.63 -5.24 -17.17
CA GLU A 178 0.89 -6.37 -17.70
C GLU A 178 1.81 -7.58 -17.68
N VAL A 179 1.44 -8.60 -16.92
CA VAL A 179 2.14 -9.88 -16.87
C VAL A 179 1.29 -10.93 -17.56
N ALA A 180 1.94 -11.89 -18.22
CA ALA A 180 1.23 -12.96 -18.89
C ALA A 180 0.32 -13.74 -17.92
N SER A 181 0.80 -13.97 -16.69
CA SER A 181 0.08 -14.73 -15.67
C SER A 181 0.64 -14.49 -14.27
N LEU A 182 -0.08 -14.94 -13.23
CA LEU A 182 0.41 -14.98 -11.85
C LEU A 182 1.62 -15.90 -11.70
N ARG A 183 1.71 -16.98 -12.48
CA ARG A 183 2.90 -17.85 -12.54
C ARG A 183 4.15 -17.06 -12.92
N CYS A 184 4.06 -16.24 -13.97
CA CYS A 184 5.16 -15.39 -14.41
C CYS A 184 5.56 -14.39 -13.31
N LEU A 185 4.58 -13.75 -12.67
CA LEU A 185 4.86 -12.83 -11.55
C LEU A 185 5.58 -13.53 -10.40
N LEU A 186 5.16 -14.74 -9.99
CA LEU A 186 5.82 -15.48 -8.92
C LEU A 186 7.25 -15.86 -9.30
N SER A 187 7.48 -16.25 -10.55
CA SER A 187 8.82 -16.52 -11.08
C SER A 187 9.71 -15.28 -11.07
N ASP A 188 9.19 -14.13 -11.51
CA ASP A 188 9.88 -12.82 -11.47
C ASP A 188 10.22 -12.38 -10.04
N LEU A 189 9.40 -12.79 -9.07
CA LEU A 189 9.64 -12.56 -7.64
C LEU A 189 10.66 -13.53 -7.03
N GLY A 190 11.21 -14.47 -7.81
CA GLY A 190 12.20 -15.46 -7.36
C GLY A 190 11.59 -16.72 -6.75
N ILE A 191 10.33 -17.03 -7.07
CA ILE A 191 9.63 -18.23 -6.62
C ILE A 191 9.27 -19.05 -7.87
N PRO A 192 10.23 -19.79 -8.44
CA PRO A 192 9.99 -20.61 -9.62
C PRO A 192 9.11 -21.80 -9.28
N ALA A 193 8.36 -22.29 -10.27
CA ALA A 193 7.59 -23.50 -10.12
C ALA A 193 8.50 -24.74 -10.03
N LYS A 194 8.04 -25.80 -9.36
CA LYS A 194 8.76 -27.07 -9.27
C LYS A 194 8.97 -27.64 -10.66
N GLY A 195 10.20 -28.07 -10.94
CA GLY A 195 10.56 -28.64 -12.23
C GLY A 195 11.02 -27.62 -13.27
N GLU A 196 10.78 -26.32 -13.06
CA GLU A 196 11.50 -25.27 -13.78
C GLU A 196 12.95 -25.26 -13.25
N LYS A 197 13.78 -26.12 -13.85
CA LYS A 197 15.23 -25.96 -13.74
C LYS A 197 15.51 -24.62 -14.40
N GLY A 198 15.63 -23.57 -13.58
CA GLY A 198 15.91 -22.22 -14.06
C GLY A 198 16.96 -22.35 -15.15
N GLU A 199 16.55 -22.07 -16.39
CA GLU A 199 17.46 -22.09 -17.52
C GLU A 199 18.58 -21.18 -17.08
N LYS A 200 19.72 -21.77 -16.72
CA LYS A 200 20.91 -21.02 -16.34
C LYS A 200 21.24 -20.28 -17.61
N GLY A 201 20.76 -19.04 -17.73
CA GLY A 201 20.98 -18.19 -18.88
C GLY A 201 22.47 -18.17 -19.11
N GLU A 202 22.91 -18.94 -20.11
CA GLU A 202 24.31 -19.03 -20.44
C GLU A 202 24.69 -17.65 -20.98
N LYS A 203 25.62 -17.01 -20.27
CA LYS A 203 26.43 -15.87 -20.73
C LYS A 203 25.71 -14.52 -20.78
N GLY A 204 25.61 -13.89 -19.62
CA GLY A 204 25.54 -12.43 -19.49
C GLY A 204 26.35 -12.00 -18.28
N GLU A 205 27.39 -11.21 -18.50
CA GLU A 205 28.45 -10.85 -17.54
C GLU A 205 27.96 -10.16 -16.25
N SER A 206 28.34 -10.77 -15.12
CA SER A 206 28.97 -10.17 -13.93
C SER A 206 28.31 -8.97 -13.22
N SER A 207 27.15 -9.21 -12.60
CA SER A 207 26.90 -8.62 -11.28
C SER A 207 26.70 -9.73 -10.24
N ASN A 208 27.70 -9.89 -9.38
CA ASN A 208 27.93 -11.04 -8.48
C ASN A 208 26.99 -11.13 -7.26
N SER A 209 25.80 -10.54 -7.28
CA SER A 209 24.86 -10.74 -6.18
C SER A 209 24.02 -11.98 -6.46
N GLU A 210 24.31 -13.09 -5.77
CA GLU A 210 23.38 -14.22 -5.73
C GLU A 210 21.98 -13.69 -5.39
N PRO A 211 20.94 -14.07 -6.17
CA PRO A 211 19.58 -13.64 -5.88
C PRO A 211 19.24 -14.09 -4.47
N GLY A 212 19.01 -13.12 -3.58
CA GLY A 212 18.81 -13.43 -2.17
C GLY A 212 17.59 -14.33 -1.98
N LYS A 213 17.64 -15.19 -0.96
CA LYS A 213 16.59 -16.17 -0.64
C LYS A 213 15.25 -15.46 -0.39
N VAL A 214 14.22 -15.89 -1.12
CA VAL A 214 12.84 -15.43 -0.93
C VAL A 214 12.07 -16.48 -0.13
N LEU A 215 11.44 -16.06 0.97
CA LEU A 215 10.55 -16.91 1.76
C LEU A 215 9.11 -16.56 1.42
N ALA A 216 8.28 -17.54 1.08
CA ALA A 216 6.92 -17.32 0.63
C ALA A 216 5.90 -18.02 1.54
N PHE A 217 4.90 -17.26 1.98
CA PHE A 217 3.79 -17.73 2.79
C PHE A 217 2.46 -17.44 2.11
N VAL A 218 1.49 -18.34 2.24
CA VAL A 218 0.11 -18.13 1.80
C VAL A 218 -0.82 -18.20 2.99
N LEU A 219 -1.62 -17.17 3.21
CA LEU A 219 -2.56 -17.14 4.32
C LEU A 219 -3.81 -17.95 3.99
N HIS A 220 -4.14 -18.92 4.84
CA HIS A 220 -5.35 -19.73 4.75
C HIS A 220 -5.89 -20.07 6.15
N GLU A 221 -7.21 -20.01 6.34
CA GLU A 221 -7.82 -20.20 7.66
C GLU A 221 -7.67 -21.62 8.19
N GLU A 222 -7.67 -22.63 7.31
CA GLU A 222 -7.51 -24.04 7.67
C GLU A 222 -6.04 -24.48 7.78
N ALA A 223 -5.07 -23.56 7.62
CA ALA A 223 -3.67 -23.91 7.77
C ALA A 223 -3.36 -24.32 9.21
N THR A 224 -2.62 -25.42 9.38
CA THR A 224 -2.25 -25.95 10.70
C THR A 224 -1.07 -25.22 11.33
N VAL A 225 -0.29 -24.51 10.51
CA VAL A 225 0.92 -23.79 10.94
C VAL A 225 0.57 -22.33 11.22
N HIS A 226 0.88 -21.85 12.42
CA HIS A 226 0.66 -20.46 12.77
C HIS A 226 1.83 -19.60 12.29
N ILE A 227 1.55 -18.45 11.65
CA ILE A 227 2.60 -17.60 11.05
C ILE A 227 3.64 -17.09 12.07
N ARG A 228 3.24 -16.90 13.34
CA ARG A 228 4.18 -16.53 14.42
C ARG A 228 5.32 -17.54 14.56
N ASP A 229 5.02 -18.82 14.47
CA ASP A 229 5.99 -19.90 14.68
C ASP A 229 6.94 -19.99 13.49
N GLU A 230 6.42 -19.83 12.28
CA GLU A 230 7.25 -19.75 11.07
C GLU A 230 8.16 -18.53 11.07
N VAL A 231 7.65 -17.34 11.41
CA VAL A 231 8.46 -16.11 11.53
C VAL A 231 9.58 -16.29 12.55
N ALA A 232 9.32 -16.96 13.68
CA ALA A 232 10.37 -17.28 14.66
C ALA A 232 11.40 -18.29 14.12
N ARG A 233 10.96 -19.28 13.34
CA ARG A 233 11.83 -20.28 12.71
C ARG A 233 12.79 -19.66 11.69
N ILE A 234 12.34 -18.65 10.94
CA ILE A 234 13.12 -18.04 9.86
C ILE A 234 13.96 -16.83 10.30
N GLU A 235 13.95 -16.45 11.58
CA GLU A 235 14.73 -15.31 12.09
C GLU A 235 16.25 -15.47 11.85
N GLY A 236 16.74 -16.71 11.85
CA GLY A 236 18.15 -17.04 11.54
C GLY A 236 18.44 -17.25 10.06
N ASP A 237 17.42 -17.25 9.20
CA ASP A 237 17.61 -17.40 7.76
C ASP A 237 18.06 -16.07 7.16
N ALA A 238 19.06 -16.10 6.28
CA ALA A 238 19.48 -14.95 5.48
C ALA A 238 18.49 -14.62 4.35
N ALA A 239 17.20 -14.53 4.67
CA ALA A 239 16.16 -14.16 3.73
C ALA A 239 16.31 -12.68 3.35
N SER A 240 16.42 -12.41 2.05
CA SER A 240 16.43 -11.03 1.55
C SER A 240 15.02 -10.48 1.41
N ARG A 241 14.03 -11.36 1.19
CA ARG A 241 12.63 -11.01 0.94
C ARG A 241 11.67 -12.00 1.59
N ILE A 242 10.55 -11.49 2.06
CA ILE A 242 9.40 -12.27 2.53
C ILE A 242 8.19 -11.91 1.67
N LEU A 243 7.67 -12.88 0.93
CA LEU A 243 6.40 -12.79 0.20
C LEU A 243 5.25 -13.31 1.06
N LEU A 244 4.22 -12.48 1.22
CA LEU A 244 2.97 -12.80 1.89
C LEU A 244 1.83 -12.76 0.86
N ILE A 245 1.26 -13.91 0.53
CA ILE A 245 0.12 -14.04 -0.36
C ILE A 245 -1.15 -14.07 0.49
N VAL A 246 -2.06 -13.13 0.27
CA VAL A 246 -3.31 -13.02 1.03
C VAL A 246 -4.48 -12.86 0.06
N GLY A 247 -5.53 -13.67 0.21
CA GLY A 247 -6.74 -13.54 -0.61
C GLY A 247 -7.50 -12.23 -0.36
N ASP A 248 -8.35 -11.84 -1.31
CA ASP A 248 -9.26 -10.71 -1.14
C ASP A 248 -10.40 -11.03 -0.15
N GLN A 249 -11.54 -10.32 -0.21
CA GLN A 249 -12.70 -10.59 0.65
C GLN A 249 -13.27 -12.02 0.53
N THR A 250 -13.00 -12.72 -0.58
CA THR A 250 -13.44 -14.11 -0.79
C THR A 250 -12.43 -15.13 -0.30
N GLY A 251 -11.21 -14.69 0.03
CA GLY A 251 -10.11 -15.58 0.36
C GLY A 251 -9.55 -16.31 -0.86
N LEU A 252 -8.51 -17.11 -0.64
CA LEU A 252 -8.05 -18.08 -1.62
C LEU A 252 -8.82 -19.39 -1.40
N THR A 253 -9.23 -20.05 -2.48
CA THR A 253 -9.83 -21.38 -2.36
C THR A 253 -8.79 -22.40 -1.91
N ARG A 254 -9.25 -23.49 -1.29
CA ARG A 254 -8.38 -24.60 -0.90
C ARG A 254 -7.55 -25.13 -2.08
N GLU A 255 -8.16 -25.27 -3.25
CA GLU A 255 -7.48 -25.70 -4.48
C GLU A 255 -6.34 -24.75 -4.88
N GLN A 256 -6.54 -23.43 -4.75
CA GLN A 256 -5.50 -22.42 -5.02
C GLN A 256 -4.34 -22.53 -4.04
N VAL A 257 -4.64 -22.75 -2.76
CA VAL A 257 -3.61 -22.93 -1.74
C VAL A 257 -2.84 -24.23 -1.97
N GLU A 258 -3.52 -25.35 -2.19
CA GLU A 258 -2.88 -26.64 -2.50
C GLU A 258 -2.00 -26.56 -3.76
N TYR A 259 -2.42 -25.80 -4.77
CA TYR A 259 -1.61 -25.53 -5.96
C TYR A 259 -0.37 -24.70 -5.63
N LEU A 260 -0.50 -23.59 -4.88
CA LEU A 260 0.64 -22.77 -4.45
C LEU A 260 1.67 -23.57 -3.63
N VAL A 261 1.21 -24.47 -2.76
CA VAL A 261 2.06 -25.33 -1.95
C VAL A 261 2.76 -26.39 -2.80
N SER A 262 1.97 -27.09 -3.63
CA SER A 262 2.49 -28.21 -4.42
C SER A 262 3.43 -27.74 -5.53
N GLU A 263 3.12 -26.63 -6.21
CA GLU A 263 3.89 -26.16 -7.37
C GLU A 263 5.00 -25.17 -6.99
N PHE A 264 4.77 -24.25 -6.06
CA PHE A 264 5.73 -23.18 -5.76
C PHE A 264 6.44 -23.36 -4.41
N GLY A 265 6.07 -24.38 -3.64
CA GLY A 265 6.66 -24.61 -2.31
C GLY A 265 6.32 -23.53 -1.29
N VAL A 266 5.25 -22.76 -1.52
CA VAL A 266 4.76 -21.75 -0.59
C VAL A 266 4.27 -22.43 0.69
N VAL A 267 4.55 -21.85 1.86
CA VAL A 267 4.13 -22.43 3.14
C VAL A 267 2.73 -21.90 3.51
N PRO A 268 1.73 -22.77 3.70
CA PRO A 268 0.41 -22.33 4.12
C PRO A 268 0.44 -22.01 5.61
N VAL A 269 -0.07 -20.83 5.98
CA VAL A 269 -0.04 -20.33 7.37
C VAL A 269 -1.39 -19.74 7.77
N THR A 270 -1.67 -19.70 9.07
CA THR A 270 -2.81 -19.00 9.66
C THR A 270 -2.35 -17.90 10.61
N VAL A 271 -3.17 -16.84 10.75
CA VAL A 271 -3.01 -15.79 11.77
C VAL A 271 -3.86 -16.05 13.03
N GLY A 272 -4.63 -17.13 13.05
CA GLY A 272 -5.50 -17.52 14.16
C GLY A 272 -6.81 -18.17 13.69
N ALA A 273 -7.60 -18.67 14.65
CA ALA A 273 -8.85 -19.39 14.37
C ALA A 273 -10.02 -18.47 13.97
N THR A 274 -9.91 -17.16 14.15
CA THR A 274 -10.98 -16.21 13.83
C THR A 274 -10.79 -15.67 12.41
N PRO A 275 -11.79 -15.80 11.52
CA PRO A 275 -11.73 -15.17 10.21
C PRO A 275 -11.60 -13.64 10.34
N LEU A 276 -10.64 -13.07 9.63
CA LEU A 276 -10.36 -11.63 9.64
C LEU A 276 -10.51 -11.05 8.24
N LEU A 277 -10.81 -9.75 8.17
CA LEU A 277 -10.70 -9.02 6.91
C LEU A 277 -9.25 -9.05 6.42
N THR A 278 -9.04 -9.15 5.10
CA THR A 278 -7.69 -9.14 4.48
C THR A 278 -6.80 -8.02 5.03
N SER A 279 -7.34 -6.80 5.15
CA SER A 279 -6.59 -5.66 5.71
C SER A 279 -6.18 -5.86 7.18
N HIS A 280 -6.98 -6.55 7.99
CA HIS A 280 -6.62 -6.89 9.36
C HIS A 280 -5.55 -7.98 9.40
N CYS A 281 -5.63 -8.98 8.53
CA CYS A 281 -4.57 -9.98 8.37
C CYS A 281 -3.22 -9.30 8.07
N ILE A 282 -3.20 -8.34 7.14
CA ILE A 282 -2.00 -7.57 6.80
C ILE A 282 -1.42 -6.83 8.02
N VAL A 283 -2.27 -6.21 8.84
CA VAL A 283 -1.83 -5.54 10.07
C VAL A 283 -1.22 -6.54 11.06
N VAL A 284 -1.83 -7.71 11.25
CA VAL A 284 -1.31 -8.77 12.13
C VAL A 284 0.01 -9.32 11.61
N LEU A 285 0.11 -9.58 10.30
CA LEU A 285 1.35 -10.03 9.66
C LEU A 285 2.47 -9.02 9.86
N HIS A 286 2.19 -7.73 9.68
CA HIS A 286 3.16 -6.68 9.98
C HIS A 286 3.56 -6.63 11.44
N HIS A 287 2.61 -6.77 12.37
CA HIS A 287 2.92 -6.79 13.80
C HIS A 287 3.88 -7.93 14.14
N LEU A 288 3.63 -9.14 13.65
CA LEU A 288 4.47 -10.31 13.90
C LEU A 288 5.85 -10.19 13.24
N LEU A 289 5.93 -9.62 12.03
CA LEU A 289 7.22 -9.31 11.40
C LEU A 289 7.98 -8.21 12.13
N ASP A 290 7.29 -7.19 12.64
CA ASP A 290 7.90 -6.07 13.38
C ASP A 290 8.49 -6.52 14.73
N GLU A 291 8.01 -7.61 15.32
CA GLU A 291 8.60 -8.21 16.53
C GLU A 291 10.02 -8.74 16.29
N ARG A 292 10.37 -9.12 15.05
CA ARG A 292 11.69 -9.68 14.68
C ARG A 292 12.54 -8.71 13.87
N TRP A 293 11.93 -8.04 12.91
CA TRP A 293 12.56 -7.07 12.03
C TRP A 293 11.82 -5.75 12.11
N PRO A 294 12.23 -4.80 12.96
CA PRO A 294 11.56 -3.51 13.07
C PRO A 294 11.45 -2.80 11.72
N ALA A 295 10.26 -2.25 11.46
CA ALA A 295 9.96 -1.60 10.19
C ALA A 295 10.91 -0.45 9.88
N GLN A 296 11.35 -0.35 8.62
CA GLN A 296 12.04 0.83 8.13
C GLN A 296 11.03 1.92 7.83
N LEU A 297 10.75 2.77 8.81
CA LEU A 297 9.79 3.86 8.66
C LEU A 297 10.47 5.09 8.06
N ALA A 298 9.82 5.71 7.08
CA ALA A 298 10.17 7.07 6.69
C ALA A 298 9.91 7.98 7.90
N VAL A 299 10.99 8.43 8.56
CA VAL A 299 10.91 9.64 9.36
C VAL A 299 10.62 10.74 8.34
N ALA A 300 9.41 11.29 8.37
CA ALA A 300 9.15 12.54 7.67
C ALA A 300 10.26 13.47 8.12
N GLY A 301 11.14 13.85 7.19
CA GLY A 301 12.23 14.73 7.51
C GLY A 301 11.62 15.90 8.25
N ALA A 302 12.06 16.10 9.49
CA ALA A 302 12.32 17.44 9.92
C ALA A 302 13.45 17.93 8.99
N GLU A 303 13.11 18.17 7.72
CA GLU A 303 13.78 19.21 6.98
C GLU A 303 13.64 20.41 7.93
N PRO A 304 14.73 20.94 8.50
CA PRO A 304 14.61 22.23 9.15
C PRO A 304 13.92 23.12 8.12
N ASP A 305 12.79 23.73 8.48
CA ASP A 305 12.20 24.79 7.68
C ASP A 305 13.31 25.85 7.53
N GLU A 306 14.10 25.77 6.44
CA GLU A 306 15.13 26.77 6.14
C GLU A 306 14.49 28.13 5.82
N ASP A 307 13.17 28.18 5.70
CA ASP A 307 12.39 29.41 5.69
C ASP A 307 11.29 29.35 6.76
N GLY A 308 11.62 29.87 7.95
CA GLY A 308 10.68 30.12 9.04
C GLY A 308 9.58 31.12 8.68
N ALA A 309 8.62 30.69 7.86
CA ALA A 309 7.33 31.36 7.69
C ALA A 309 6.27 30.51 8.39
N GLU A 310 6.10 30.75 9.70
CA GLU A 310 4.96 30.22 10.44
C GLU A 310 3.66 30.70 9.78
N HIS A 311 2.96 29.79 9.11
CA HIS A 311 1.60 30.03 8.66
C HIS A 311 0.63 29.60 9.75
N GLU A 312 0.26 30.55 10.60
CA GLU A 312 -0.84 30.35 11.53
C GLU A 312 -2.16 30.38 10.75
N ILE A 313 -2.85 29.22 10.68
CA ILE A 313 -4.18 29.12 10.09
C ILE A 313 -5.19 29.59 11.15
N GLY A 314 -5.47 30.89 11.17
CA GLY A 314 -6.55 31.48 11.94
C GLY A 314 -7.91 31.34 11.23
N TYR A 315 -8.97 31.14 12.01
CA TYR A 315 -10.34 31.23 11.53
C TYR A 315 -10.96 32.52 12.08
N ILE A 316 -11.41 33.41 11.19
CA ILE A 316 -12.19 34.59 11.55
C ILE A 316 -13.54 34.47 10.84
N GLY A 317 -14.63 34.39 11.61
CA GLY A 317 -15.99 34.35 11.07
C GLY A 317 -16.33 33.10 10.23
N GLY A 318 -15.66 31.96 10.46
CA GLY A 318 -15.94 30.72 9.73
C GLY A 318 -15.33 30.63 8.32
N GLN A 319 -14.57 31.63 7.88
CA GLN A 319 -13.76 31.55 6.66
C GLN A 319 -12.29 31.29 6.99
N LYS A 320 -11.67 30.45 6.17
CA LYS A 320 -10.24 30.12 6.29
C LYS A 320 -9.42 31.25 5.69
N VAL A 321 -8.68 31.99 6.51
CA VAL A 321 -7.82 33.09 6.06
C VAL A 321 -6.37 32.67 6.24
N LEU A 322 -5.58 32.68 5.15
CA LEU A 322 -4.14 32.47 5.23
C LEU A 322 -3.47 33.80 5.60
N ARG A 323 -2.84 33.88 6.78
CA ARG A 323 -2.04 35.04 7.18
C ARG A 323 -0.56 34.73 7.00
N LEU A 324 0.06 35.38 6.02
CA LEU A 324 1.52 35.37 5.85
C LEU A 324 2.15 36.32 6.87
N LEU A 325 2.75 35.79 7.92
CA LEU A 325 3.59 36.57 8.83
C LEU A 325 4.90 36.89 8.11
N HIS A 326 4.99 38.08 7.52
CA HIS A 326 6.27 38.61 7.05
C HIS A 326 7.07 39.09 8.26
N SER A 327 8.33 38.68 8.33
CA SER A 327 9.33 39.25 9.23
C SER A 327 9.52 40.76 8.94
N LYS A 328 9.83 41.50 10.01
CA LYS A 328 9.80 42.97 10.12
C LYS A 328 10.45 43.73 8.95
N PRO A 329 9.91 44.90 8.55
CA PRO A 329 10.58 45.81 7.62
C PRO A 329 11.67 46.64 8.32
N GLN A 330 12.88 46.65 7.76
CA GLN A 330 13.85 47.74 7.94
C GLN A 330 13.43 48.92 7.06
N GLY A 331 13.38 50.12 7.66
CA GLY A 331 12.66 51.27 7.11
C GLY A 331 13.40 52.12 6.07
N TYR A 332 12.66 53.10 5.53
CA TYR A 332 13.03 54.52 5.24
C TYR A 332 11.81 55.24 4.59
N PRO A 333 11.81 56.58 4.43
CA PRO A 333 10.86 57.46 5.12
C PRO A 333 9.75 58.04 4.24
N ALA A 334 8.85 58.75 4.92
CA ALA A 334 7.70 59.47 4.39
C ALA A 334 8.03 60.50 3.30
N THR A 335 7.22 60.53 2.24
CA THR A 335 6.71 61.79 1.66
C THR A 335 5.51 61.56 0.73
N LEU A 336 4.61 62.54 0.76
CA LEU A 336 3.64 62.96 -0.27
C LEU A 336 2.26 62.28 -0.39
N GLN A 337 1.33 62.91 0.33
CA GLN A 337 0.07 63.53 -0.14
C GLN A 337 -1.01 62.69 -0.84
N ALA A 338 -2.11 62.55 -0.09
CA ALA A 338 -3.48 62.91 -0.45
C ALA A 338 -3.91 62.88 -1.94
N LYS A 339 -4.86 61.98 -2.22
CA LYS A 339 -6.02 62.32 -3.05
C LYS A 339 -7.24 61.52 -2.59
N ILE A 340 -8.11 62.21 -1.86
CA ILE A 340 -9.50 61.84 -1.65
C ILE A 340 -10.20 62.04 -2.99
N ALA A 341 -10.79 60.97 -3.52
CA ALA A 341 -11.87 61.05 -4.49
C ALA A 341 -12.75 59.80 -4.34
N SER A 342 -13.85 59.98 -3.61
CA SER A 342 -15.09 59.24 -3.89
C SER A 342 -15.64 59.76 -5.22
N PRO A 343 -16.36 58.95 -6.00
CA PRO A 343 -17.80 59.08 -5.87
C PRO A 343 -18.59 57.77 -5.94
N ALA A 344 -19.77 57.86 -5.36
CA ALA A 344 -20.92 57.00 -5.53
C ALA A 344 -21.41 56.92 -6.99
N GLY A 345 -22.14 55.83 -7.28
CA GLY A 345 -23.01 55.67 -8.45
C GLY A 345 -23.29 54.18 -8.66
N SER A 346 -24.34 53.57 -8.09
CA SER A 346 -25.76 53.59 -8.51
C SER A 346 -26.02 53.09 -9.94
N GLY A 347 -26.78 52.00 -10.04
CA GLY A 347 -27.44 51.54 -11.28
C GLY A 347 -26.78 50.29 -11.89
N GLY A 348 -27.49 49.23 -12.29
CA GLY A 348 -28.93 49.02 -12.34
C GLY A 348 -29.18 47.55 -12.69
N PHE A 349 -30.26 47.03 -12.12
CA PHE A 349 -30.87 45.75 -12.46
C PHE A 349 -31.73 45.94 -13.71
N LYS A 350 -31.61 45.06 -14.71
CA LYS A 350 -32.65 44.86 -15.72
C LYS A 350 -32.64 43.41 -16.24
N VAL A 351 -33.81 42.79 -16.03
CA VAL A 351 -34.48 41.63 -16.68
C VAL A 351 -33.67 40.36 -16.86
#